data_AF-A0A1H2YTG1-F1
#
_entry.id   AF-A0A1H2YTG1-F1
#
_cell.length_a   1.000
_cell.length_b   1.000
_cell.length_c   1.000
_cell.angle_alpha   90.00
_cell.angle_beta   90.00
_cell.angle_gamma   90.00
#
_symmetry.space_group_name_H-M   'P 1'
#
loop_
_entity.id
_entity.type
_entity.pdbx_description
1 polymer ?
#
loop_
_entity_poly.entity_id
_entity_poly.type
_entity_poly.pdbx_seq_one_letter_code
_entity_poly.pdbx_strand_id
1 'polypeptide(L)'
;MYARFFFIMALMGIQLVFSQQTDTIAKRGNLSVPSVEATPKDSIGTGEMMFDLEEVLFFGNQPFFRDEAQRRKYELLRYRVKKVYPYAKMAADKLYSIERTLDSLPSHRQKKKYTKQIQEETEARFTDELKKLSRSQGRILIKLIYRQTGYSAYDLVKHLRSGWRAFWYNNTAWFYDLSLKSIYAPESEEEDFWIEDILLRAFSQGELEMQPPAIAINYEAIEKKWRTKPANQ
;
A
#
# COMPACT_ATOMS: atom_id res chain seq x y z
N MET A 1 -25.01 -11.26 -10.73
CA MET A 1 -25.47 -10.80 -9.40
C MET A 1 -25.62 -12.05 -8.56
N TYR A 2 -24.83 -12.34 -7.54
CA TYR A 2 -24.40 -11.53 -6.39
C TYR A 2 -22.93 -11.89 -6.05
N ALA A 3 -22.01 -10.94 -5.89
CA ALA A 3 -21.77 -10.18 -4.66
C ALA A 3 -21.76 -11.05 -3.39
N ARG A 4 -20.57 -11.15 -2.77
CA ARG A 4 -20.30 -11.67 -1.41
C ARG A 4 -20.36 -13.19 -1.25
N PHE A 5 -19.19 -13.85 -1.25
CA PHE A 5 -19.03 -15.21 -0.74
C PHE A 5 -18.53 -15.18 0.72
N PHE A 6 -19.47 -15.01 1.64
CA PHE A 6 -19.43 -15.73 2.91
C PHE A 6 -20.11 -17.09 2.69
N PHE A 7 -19.61 -18.16 3.33
CA PHE A 7 -20.37 -19.23 4.00
C PHE A 7 -19.66 -20.60 3.90
N ILE A 8 -18.92 -20.96 4.96
CA ILE A 8 -18.97 -22.30 5.58
C ILE A 8 -18.73 -22.08 7.08
N MET A 9 -19.78 -22.15 7.90
CA MET A 9 -19.80 -22.82 9.20
C MET A 9 -21.27 -22.89 9.63
N ALA A 10 -21.81 -24.10 9.62
CA ALA A 10 -23.18 -24.39 9.98
C ALA A 10 -23.26 -24.95 11.42
N LEU A 11 -24.36 -24.56 12.08
CA LEU A 11 -25.18 -25.28 13.06
C LEU A 11 -24.87 -25.23 14.57
N MET A 12 -25.93 -24.78 15.25
CA MET A 12 -26.55 -25.23 16.50
C MET A 12 -26.32 -24.44 17.80
N GLY A 13 -27.44 -23.91 18.34
CA GLY A 13 -27.62 -23.62 19.77
C GLY A 13 -28.44 -22.38 20.10
N ILE A 14 -29.77 -22.49 20.10
CA ILE A 14 -30.70 -21.50 20.69
C ILE A 14 -30.75 -21.70 22.20
N GLN A 15 -30.54 -20.63 22.98
CA GLN A 15 -31.27 -20.31 24.22
C GLN A 15 -31.35 -18.79 24.41
N LEU A 16 -32.35 -18.39 25.19
CA LEU A 16 -33.10 -17.14 25.17
C LEU A 16 -32.89 -16.40 26.52
N VAL A 17 -33.21 -15.09 26.55
CA VAL A 17 -33.68 -14.29 27.73
C VAL A 17 -32.71 -13.24 28.34
N PHE A 18 -33.14 -11.98 28.17
CA PHE A 18 -33.17 -10.76 29.01
C PHE A 18 -32.00 -10.34 29.92
N SER A 19 -31.58 -9.07 29.81
CA SER A 19 -32.07 -8.01 30.72
C SER A 19 -31.62 -6.60 30.27
N GLN A 20 -32.47 -5.61 30.56
CA GLN A 20 -32.31 -4.17 30.36
C GLN A 20 -31.24 -3.57 31.29
N GLN A 21 -30.66 -2.44 30.87
CA GLN A 21 -30.58 -1.27 31.75
C GLN A 21 -30.61 0.02 30.90
N THR A 22 -31.60 0.87 31.17
CA THR A 22 -31.65 2.25 30.71
C THR A 22 -30.63 3.08 31.48
N ASP A 23 -30.11 4.14 30.88
CA ASP A 23 -30.42 5.49 31.35
C ASP A 23 -29.98 6.56 30.34
N THR A 24 -30.89 7.52 30.23
CA THR A 24 -30.97 8.63 29.29
C THR A 24 -30.14 9.80 29.77
N ILE A 25 -29.27 10.39 28.93
CA ILE A 25 -28.96 11.83 29.00
C ILE A 25 -28.93 12.42 27.58
N ALA A 26 -29.83 13.37 27.37
CA ALA A 26 -30.06 14.15 26.17
C ALA A 26 -29.11 15.35 26.06
N LYS A 27 -28.66 15.67 24.85
CA LYS A 27 -28.80 17.01 24.21
C LYS A 27 -28.20 16.99 22.80
N ARG A 28 -29.07 16.93 21.80
CA ARG A 28 -28.78 17.22 20.39
C ARG A 28 -29.19 18.67 20.14
N GLY A 29 -28.21 19.55 19.95
CA GLY A 29 -28.43 20.91 19.48
C GLY A 29 -28.39 20.96 17.96
N ASN A 30 -29.45 21.51 17.38
CA ASN A 30 -29.66 21.68 15.94
C ASN A 30 -28.67 22.69 15.34
N LEU A 31 -28.16 22.41 14.13
CA LEU A 31 -27.76 23.46 13.20
C LEU A 31 -28.41 23.17 11.84
N SER A 32 -29.46 23.94 11.58
CA SER A 32 -30.12 24.07 10.29
C SER A 32 -29.20 24.81 9.33
N VAL A 33 -28.87 24.19 8.19
CA VAL A 33 -28.37 24.88 7.01
C VAL A 33 -29.45 24.74 5.92
N PRO A 34 -29.81 25.82 5.22
CA PRO A 34 -31.09 25.93 4.51
C PRO A 34 -31.08 25.18 3.17
N SER A 35 -32.23 24.61 2.83
CA SER A 35 -32.58 24.15 1.49
C SER A 35 -32.52 25.34 0.52
N VAL A 36 -31.59 25.33 -0.43
CA VAL A 36 -31.62 26.27 -1.56
C VAL A 36 -32.34 25.61 -2.73
N GLU A 37 -33.29 26.39 -3.20
CA GLU A 37 -34.35 26.16 -4.16
C GLU A 37 -33.83 25.86 -5.57
N ALA A 38 -34.51 24.92 -6.25
CA ALA A 38 -34.23 24.52 -7.62
C ALA A 38 -34.70 25.59 -8.62
N THR A 39 -33.80 26.06 -9.48
CA THR A 39 -34.12 26.73 -10.77
C THR A 39 -33.01 26.38 -11.79
N PRO A 40 -33.18 26.63 -13.11
CA PRO A 40 -33.65 25.67 -14.10
C PRO A 40 -32.52 25.06 -14.94
N LYS A 41 -32.88 23.93 -15.54
CA LYS A 41 -32.10 23.08 -16.44
C LYS A 41 -31.83 23.77 -17.78
N ASP A 42 -30.63 24.33 -17.96
CA ASP A 42 -30.06 24.59 -19.28
C ASP A 42 -28.77 23.79 -19.48
N SER A 43 -28.82 22.93 -20.48
CA SER A 43 -27.81 21.96 -20.87
C SER A 43 -26.55 22.64 -21.42
N ILE A 44 -25.40 22.41 -20.80
CA ILE A 44 -24.13 22.19 -21.51
C ILE A 44 -23.39 21.05 -20.82
N GLY A 45 -23.33 19.90 -21.49
CA GLY A 45 -22.53 18.77 -21.06
C GLY A 45 -21.05 19.12 -21.14
N THR A 46 -20.39 19.12 -20.00
CA THR A 46 -18.93 18.97 -19.93
C THR A 46 -18.68 18.02 -18.78
N GLY A 47 -18.21 16.81 -19.09
CA GLY A 47 -17.81 15.86 -18.07
C GLY A 47 -16.81 16.55 -17.14
N GLU A 48 -17.11 16.53 -15.84
CA GLU A 48 -16.16 16.94 -14.83
C GLU A 48 -14.94 16.03 -14.93
N MET A 49 -13.94 16.48 -15.69
CA MET A 49 -12.59 15.94 -15.62
C MET A 49 -12.09 16.31 -14.23
N MET A 50 -12.26 15.40 -13.27
CA MET A 50 -11.51 15.47 -12.03
C MET A 50 -10.03 15.33 -12.41
N PHE A 51 -9.38 16.47 -12.60
CA PHE A 51 -7.93 16.52 -12.64
C PHE A 51 -7.46 16.25 -11.21
N ASP A 52 -6.96 15.04 -10.97
CA ASP A 52 -6.19 14.74 -9.78
C ASP A 52 -4.91 15.56 -9.89
N LEU A 53 -4.93 16.77 -9.32
CA LEU A 53 -3.81 17.68 -9.38
C LEU A 53 -2.68 17.07 -8.56
N GLU A 54 -1.55 16.83 -9.22
CA GLU A 54 -0.33 16.38 -8.58
C GLU A 54 0.10 17.43 -7.54
N GLU A 55 -0.06 17.12 -6.26
CA GLU A 55 0.36 17.98 -5.17
C GLU A 55 1.90 18.06 -5.18
N VAL A 56 2.44 19.19 -5.63
CA VAL A 56 3.88 19.42 -5.68
C VAL A 56 4.36 19.79 -4.28
N LEU A 57 4.90 18.79 -3.56
CA LEU A 57 5.57 19.01 -2.29
C LEU A 57 6.93 19.70 -2.54
N PHE A 58 7.08 20.92 -2.02
CA PHE A 58 8.35 21.65 -2.08
C PHE A 58 9.28 21.21 -0.95
N PHE A 59 10.27 20.40 -1.29
CA PHE A 59 11.29 19.96 -0.34
C PHE A 59 12.44 20.96 -0.25
N GLY A 60 12.75 21.41 0.97
CA GLY A 60 14.04 22.08 1.25
C GLY A 60 15.22 21.14 1.02
N ASN A 61 16.43 21.70 0.84
CA ASN A 61 17.61 20.98 0.32
C ASN A 61 17.98 19.70 1.08
N GLN A 62 17.80 19.63 2.41
CA GLN A 62 18.08 18.43 3.21
C GLN A 62 17.08 18.24 4.37
N PRO A 63 16.78 16.99 4.76
CA PRO A 63 16.08 16.70 6.00
C PRO A 63 16.88 17.18 7.22
N PHE A 64 16.18 17.46 8.31
CA PHE A 64 16.81 17.76 9.60
C PHE A 64 17.21 16.47 10.31
N PHE A 65 18.46 16.38 10.76
CA PHE A 65 18.98 15.24 11.51
C PHE A 65 19.35 15.65 12.93
N ARG A 66 19.06 14.77 13.89
CA ARG A 66 19.40 14.96 15.32
C ARG A 66 20.89 14.83 15.56
N ASP A 67 21.52 13.88 14.88
CA ASP A 67 22.94 13.59 14.98
C ASP A 67 23.52 13.05 13.66
N GLU A 68 24.85 12.97 13.60
CA GLU A 68 25.57 12.45 12.45
C GLU A 68 25.29 10.94 12.21
N ALA A 69 24.93 10.19 13.26
CA ALA A 69 24.57 8.79 13.13
C ALA A 69 23.23 8.60 12.37
N GLN A 70 22.22 9.41 12.68
CA GLN A 70 20.94 9.44 11.96
C GLN A 70 21.13 9.86 10.51
N ARG A 71 21.98 10.87 10.25
CA ARG A 71 22.34 11.27 8.89
C ARG A 71 22.92 10.10 8.08
N ARG A 72 23.88 9.37 8.64
CA ARG A 72 24.48 8.20 7.96
C ARG A 72 23.46 7.08 7.71
N LYS A 73 22.59 6.81 8.69
CA LYS A 73 21.48 5.84 8.53
C LYS A 73 20.55 6.27 7.39
N TYR A 74 20.19 7.54 7.33
CA TYR A 74 19.35 8.10 6.29
C TYR A 74 20.00 7.99 4.91
N GLU A 75 21.27 8.36 4.74
CA GLU A 75 21.94 8.25 3.42
C GLU A 75 22.04 6.80 2.93
N LEU A 76 22.30 5.86 3.84
CA LEU A 76 22.31 4.44 3.52
C LEU A 76 20.91 3.94 3.12
N LEU A 77 19.86 4.40 3.82
CA LEU A 77 18.47 4.11 3.47
C LEU A 77 18.12 4.71 2.11
N ARG A 78 18.49 5.97 1.85
CA ARG A 78 18.30 6.68 0.58
C ARG A 78 18.91 5.93 -0.60
N TYR A 79 20.16 5.50 -0.47
CA TYR A 79 20.81 4.65 -1.48
C TYR A 79 20.01 3.36 -1.76
N ARG A 80 19.55 2.68 -0.69
CA ARG A 80 18.79 1.42 -0.83
C ARG A 80 17.42 1.64 -1.44
N VAL A 81 16.67 2.66 -1.02
CA VAL A 81 15.34 3.01 -1.55
C VAL A 81 15.43 3.30 -3.03
N LYS A 82 16.35 4.18 -3.45
CA LYS A 82 16.54 4.49 -4.88
C LYS A 82 16.90 3.27 -5.72
N LYS A 83 17.74 2.37 -5.18
CA LYS A 83 18.10 1.12 -5.87
C LYS A 83 16.93 0.15 -5.97
N VAL A 84 16.07 0.08 -4.95
CA VAL A 84 15.01 -0.92 -4.84
C VAL A 84 13.71 -0.47 -5.51
N TYR A 85 13.41 0.82 -5.49
CA TYR A 85 12.15 1.38 -5.97
C TYR A 85 11.80 0.98 -7.42
N PRO A 86 12.72 1.02 -8.40
CA PRO A 86 12.40 0.61 -9.77
C PRO A 86 11.86 -0.83 -9.88
N TYR A 87 12.32 -1.73 -9.01
CA TYR A 87 11.80 -3.10 -8.95
C TYR A 87 10.38 -3.16 -8.38
N ALA A 88 10.10 -2.36 -7.35
CA ALA A 88 8.76 -2.26 -6.75
C ALA A 88 7.74 -1.72 -7.76
N LYS A 89 8.11 -0.64 -8.47
CA LYS A 89 7.29 -0.06 -9.53
C LYS A 89 6.99 -1.07 -10.65
N MET A 90 8.02 -1.73 -11.16
CA MET A 90 7.87 -2.75 -12.20
C MET A 90 6.96 -3.90 -11.75
N ALA A 91 7.07 -4.32 -10.48
CA ALA A 91 6.20 -5.35 -9.92
C ALA A 91 4.74 -4.88 -9.83
N ALA A 92 4.49 -3.65 -9.38
CA ALA A 92 3.16 -3.05 -9.31
C ALA A 92 2.54 -2.90 -10.71
N ASP A 93 3.27 -2.33 -11.68
CA ASP A 93 2.83 -2.18 -13.07
C ASP A 93 2.46 -3.54 -13.68
N LYS A 94 3.29 -4.57 -13.41
CA LYS A 94 3.01 -5.94 -13.85
C LYS A 94 1.75 -6.49 -13.19
N LEU A 95 1.56 -6.31 -11.89
CA LEU A 95 0.36 -6.74 -11.17
C LEU A 95 -0.89 -6.11 -11.77
N TYR A 96 -0.91 -4.79 -11.95
CA TYR A 96 -2.03 -4.09 -12.58
C TYR A 96 -2.32 -4.58 -14.01
N SER A 97 -1.28 -4.88 -14.79
CA SER A 97 -1.46 -5.45 -16.13
C SER A 97 -2.10 -6.84 -16.11
N ILE A 98 -1.74 -7.65 -15.11
CA ILE A 98 -2.28 -9.00 -14.92
C ILE A 98 -3.75 -8.91 -14.50
N GLU A 99 -4.07 -8.05 -13.53
CA GLU A 99 -5.44 -7.82 -13.06
C GLU A 99 -6.35 -7.37 -14.20
N ARG A 100 -5.93 -6.35 -14.97
CA ARG A 100 -6.68 -5.87 -16.14
C ARG A 100 -6.91 -6.96 -17.18
N THR A 101 -5.91 -7.80 -17.42
CA THR A 101 -6.05 -8.92 -18.36
C THR A 101 -7.02 -9.96 -17.80
N LEU A 102 -6.91 -10.31 -16.52
CA LEU A 102 -7.82 -11.25 -15.87
C LEU A 102 -9.28 -10.77 -15.86
N ASP A 103 -9.52 -9.47 -15.74
CA ASP A 103 -10.85 -8.88 -15.82
C ASP A 103 -11.46 -8.97 -17.22
N SER A 104 -10.63 -8.85 -18.26
CA SER A 104 -11.08 -8.98 -19.65
C SER A 104 -11.45 -10.41 -20.08
N LEU A 105 -11.00 -11.43 -19.34
CA LEU A 105 -11.21 -12.83 -19.71
C LEU A 105 -12.61 -13.33 -19.29
N PRO A 106 -13.42 -13.86 -20.22
CA PRO A 106 -14.82 -14.20 -19.94
C PRO A 106 -15.01 -15.47 -19.10
N SER A 107 -14.02 -16.37 -19.04
CA SER A 107 -14.18 -17.67 -18.38
C SER A 107 -13.12 -17.97 -17.32
N HIS A 108 -13.52 -18.66 -16.25
CA HIS A 108 -12.60 -19.14 -15.21
C HIS A 108 -11.46 -20.01 -15.76
N ARG A 109 -11.75 -20.82 -16.80
CA ARG A 109 -10.73 -21.67 -17.44
C ARG A 109 -9.64 -20.84 -18.11
N GLN A 110 -10.01 -19.75 -18.80
CA GLN A 110 -9.04 -18.85 -19.43
C GLN A 110 -8.24 -18.09 -18.38
N LYS A 111 -8.90 -17.55 -17.33
CA LYS A 111 -8.21 -16.90 -16.21
C LYS A 111 -7.15 -17.82 -15.60
N LYS A 112 -7.53 -19.07 -15.27
CA LYS A 112 -6.59 -20.08 -14.75
C LYS A 112 -5.43 -20.37 -15.69
N LYS A 113 -5.67 -20.48 -17.00
CA LYS A 113 -4.63 -20.72 -18.00
C LYS A 113 -3.64 -19.54 -18.06
N TYR A 114 -4.16 -18.31 -18.12
CA TYR A 114 -3.36 -17.10 -18.17
C TYR A 114 -2.52 -16.92 -16.89
N THR A 115 -3.13 -17.06 -15.71
CA THR A 115 -2.42 -16.99 -14.43
C THR A 115 -1.29 -18.01 -14.38
N LYS A 116 -1.52 -19.26 -14.82
CA LYS A 116 -0.47 -20.29 -14.84
C LYS A 116 0.71 -19.91 -15.75
N GLN A 117 0.43 -19.40 -16.95
CA GLN A 117 1.47 -19.02 -17.91
C GLN A 117 2.32 -17.85 -17.37
N ILE A 118 1.65 -16.80 -16.87
CA ILE A 118 2.33 -15.65 -16.28
C ILE A 118 3.14 -16.04 -15.06
N GLN A 119 2.62 -16.93 -14.20
CA GLN A 119 3.37 -17.45 -13.07
C GLN A 119 4.66 -18.14 -13.54
N GLU A 120 4.60 -19.04 -14.52
CA GLU A 120 5.80 -19.73 -15.03
C GLU A 120 6.88 -18.77 -15.56
N GLU A 121 6.50 -17.74 -16.31
CA GLU A 121 7.44 -16.75 -16.87
C GLU A 121 8.00 -15.79 -15.81
N THR A 122 7.16 -15.35 -14.88
CA THR A 122 7.49 -14.35 -13.86
C THR A 122 8.35 -14.96 -12.77
N GLU A 123 8.09 -16.21 -12.41
CA GLU A 123 8.82 -16.93 -11.36
C GLU A 123 10.32 -17.07 -11.70
N ALA A 124 10.69 -17.39 -12.93
CA ALA A 124 12.10 -17.53 -13.28
C ALA A 124 12.85 -16.18 -13.17
N ARG A 125 12.29 -15.12 -13.76
CA ARG A 125 12.95 -13.80 -13.85
C ARG A 125 13.05 -13.10 -12.49
N PHE A 126 11.97 -13.09 -11.70
CA PHE A 126 11.97 -12.39 -10.41
C PHE A 126 12.80 -13.13 -9.36
N THR A 127 12.87 -14.47 -9.39
CA THR A 127 13.74 -15.24 -8.49
C THR A 127 15.18 -14.73 -8.55
N ASP A 128 15.72 -14.54 -9.75
CA ASP A 128 17.12 -14.19 -9.95
C ASP A 128 17.42 -12.73 -9.57
N GLU A 129 16.49 -11.81 -9.80
CA GLU A 129 16.62 -10.42 -9.34
C GLU A 129 16.51 -10.30 -7.82
N LEU A 130 15.56 -11.01 -7.20
CA LEU A 130 15.36 -10.99 -5.75
C LEU A 130 16.55 -11.59 -4.99
N LYS A 131 17.19 -12.63 -5.54
CA LYS A 131 18.41 -13.23 -4.96
C LYS A 131 19.59 -12.25 -4.87
N LYS A 132 19.64 -11.23 -5.73
CA LYS A 132 20.72 -10.24 -5.75
C LYS A 132 20.55 -9.15 -4.68
N LEU A 133 19.36 -9.05 -4.07
CA LEU A 133 19.09 -8.05 -3.06
C LEU A 133 19.66 -8.48 -1.70
N SER A 134 20.29 -7.54 -1.01
CA SER A 134 20.62 -7.72 0.40
C SER A 134 19.34 -7.80 1.24
N ARG A 135 19.48 -8.28 2.47
CA ARG A 135 18.33 -8.45 3.38
C ARG A 135 17.60 -7.14 3.65
N SER A 136 18.34 -6.06 3.90
CA SER A 136 17.72 -4.74 4.11
C SER A 136 17.00 -4.24 2.85
N GLN A 137 17.53 -4.52 1.65
CA GLN A 137 16.88 -4.16 0.39
C GLN A 137 15.60 -4.96 0.14
N GLY A 138 15.60 -6.27 0.44
CA GLY A 138 14.39 -7.08 0.34
C GLY A 138 13.27 -6.60 1.28
N ARG A 139 13.62 -6.12 2.47
CA ARG A 139 12.67 -5.52 3.44
C ARG A 139 12.02 -4.27 2.87
N ILE A 140 12.85 -3.36 2.34
CA ILE A 140 12.38 -2.15 1.66
C ILE A 140 11.49 -2.52 0.46
N LEU A 141 11.86 -3.54 -0.31
CA LEU A 141 11.08 -3.98 -1.46
C LEU A 141 9.66 -4.42 -1.06
N ILE A 142 9.53 -5.23 -0.02
CA ILE A 142 8.22 -5.69 0.48
C ILE A 142 7.35 -4.50 0.89
N LYS A 143 7.93 -3.55 1.63
CA LYS A 143 7.27 -2.31 2.06
C LYS A 143 6.83 -1.46 0.86
N LEU A 144 7.68 -1.28 -0.13
CA LEU A 144 7.36 -0.53 -1.35
C LEU A 144 6.30 -1.23 -2.21
N ILE A 145 6.30 -2.56 -2.31
CA ILE A 145 5.23 -3.30 -3.00
C ILE A 145 3.89 -3.04 -2.31
N TYR A 146 3.85 -3.08 -0.97
CA TYR A 146 2.65 -2.72 -0.22
C TYR A 146 2.23 -1.28 -0.50
N ARG A 147 3.17 -0.32 -0.46
CA ARG A 147 2.90 1.08 -0.80
C ARG A 147 2.24 1.23 -2.17
N GLN A 148 2.71 0.49 -3.18
CA GLN A 148 2.23 0.63 -4.57
C GLN A 148 0.97 -0.18 -4.88
N THR A 149 0.68 -1.24 -4.13
CA THR A 149 -0.40 -2.18 -4.49
C THR A 149 -1.47 -2.33 -3.42
N GLY A 150 -1.19 -1.95 -2.17
CA GLY A 150 -2.05 -2.18 -1.01
C GLY A 150 -2.07 -3.63 -0.52
N TYR A 151 -1.39 -4.55 -1.20
CA TYR A 151 -1.32 -5.96 -0.83
C TYR A 151 0.02 -6.27 -0.17
N SER A 152 -0.01 -7.07 0.89
CA SER A 152 1.24 -7.58 1.49
C SER A 152 1.92 -8.54 0.53
N ALA A 153 3.25 -8.64 0.60
CA ALA A 153 3.97 -9.65 -0.17
C ALA A 153 3.43 -11.06 0.13
N TYR A 154 3.00 -11.31 1.37
CA TYR A 154 2.31 -12.53 1.76
C TYR A 154 1.04 -12.79 0.92
N ASP A 155 0.18 -11.78 0.77
CA ASP A 155 -1.07 -11.90 -0.02
C ASP A 155 -0.77 -12.20 -1.49
N LEU A 156 0.25 -11.53 -2.03
CA LEU A 156 0.70 -11.74 -3.41
C LEU A 156 1.25 -13.16 -3.61
N VAL A 157 1.97 -13.72 -2.64
CA VAL A 157 2.58 -15.06 -2.77
C VAL A 157 1.68 -16.22 -2.38
N LYS A 158 0.62 -15.99 -1.59
CA LYS A 158 -0.30 -17.02 -1.10
C LYS A 158 -0.93 -17.85 -2.22
N HIS A 159 -1.19 -17.22 -3.36
CA HIS A 159 -1.85 -17.82 -4.52
C HIS A 159 -0.87 -18.33 -5.61
N LEU A 160 0.43 -18.26 -5.35
CA LEU A 160 1.47 -18.70 -6.27
C LEU A 160 1.73 -20.21 -6.14
N ARG A 161 2.43 -20.78 -7.13
CA ARG A 161 2.73 -22.22 -7.16
C ARG A 161 3.56 -22.63 -5.94
N SER A 162 3.49 -23.90 -5.57
CA SER A 162 4.20 -24.46 -4.41
C SER A 162 5.71 -24.21 -4.46
N GLY A 163 6.34 -24.31 -5.64
CA GLY A 163 7.77 -24.04 -5.82
C GLY A 163 8.16 -22.59 -5.52
N TRP A 164 7.33 -21.63 -5.94
CA TRP A 164 7.56 -20.22 -5.67
C TRP A 164 7.27 -19.84 -4.21
N ARG A 165 6.19 -20.39 -3.63
CA ARG A 165 5.94 -20.26 -2.19
C ARG A 165 7.14 -20.79 -1.41
N ALA A 166 7.65 -21.96 -1.76
CA ALA A 166 8.85 -22.52 -1.15
C ALA A 166 10.09 -21.65 -1.38
N PHE A 167 10.28 -21.04 -2.55
CA PHE A 167 11.35 -20.07 -2.81
C PHE A 167 11.31 -18.90 -1.81
N TRP A 168 10.14 -18.30 -1.61
CA TRP A 168 9.96 -17.23 -0.63
C TRP A 168 10.17 -17.74 0.80
N TYR A 169 9.65 -18.91 1.17
CA TYR A 169 9.87 -19.44 2.52
C TYR A 169 11.32 -19.86 2.79
N ASN A 170 12.07 -20.30 1.78
CA ASN A 170 13.44 -20.82 1.93
C ASN A 170 14.51 -19.73 1.81
N ASN A 171 14.44 -18.85 0.80
CA ASN A 171 15.43 -17.77 0.61
C ASN A 171 15.15 -16.56 1.52
N THR A 172 13.88 -16.39 1.89
CA THR A 172 13.41 -15.35 2.82
C THR A 172 13.22 -15.97 4.22
N ALA A 173 13.76 -17.16 4.52
CA ALA A 173 13.62 -17.84 5.82
C ALA A 173 14.08 -16.99 7.03
N TRP A 174 14.95 -16.00 6.82
CA TRP A 174 15.36 -15.04 7.86
C TRP A 174 14.48 -13.78 7.95
N PHE A 175 13.67 -13.56 6.93
CA PHE A 175 12.58 -12.62 6.87
C PHE A 175 11.30 -13.34 7.28
N TYR A 176 11.28 -13.84 8.52
CA TYR A 176 10.13 -14.53 9.13
C TYR A 176 8.80 -13.96 8.64
N ASP A 177 7.77 -14.81 8.57
CA ASP A 177 6.40 -14.54 8.09
C ASP A 177 5.86 -13.13 8.43
N LEU A 178 6.22 -12.59 9.61
CA LEU A 178 5.96 -11.20 10.04
C LEU A 178 6.38 -10.13 9.02
N SER A 179 7.53 -10.28 8.37
CA SER A 179 8.04 -9.30 7.39
C SER A 179 7.36 -9.41 6.03
N LEU A 180 6.94 -10.60 5.58
CA LEU A 180 6.14 -10.75 4.35
C LEU A 180 4.71 -10.23 4.53
N LYS A 181 4.20 -10.34 5.76
CA LYS A 181 2.94 -9.75 6.20
C LYS A 181 3.08 -8.28 6.59
N SER A 182 4.29 -7.72 6.56
CA SER A 182 4.49 -6.32 6.96
C SER A 182 3.81 -5.40 5.97
N ILE A 183 3.16 -4.38 6.53
CA ILE A 183 2.48 -3.32 5.81
C ILE A 183 3.36 -2.08 5.75
N TYR A 184 3.09 -1.17 4.83
CA TYR A 184 3.73 0.14 4.79
C TYR A 184 2.96 1.12 5.68
N ALA A 185 3.59 1.58 6.77
CA ALA A 185 2.93 2.37 7.80
C ALA A 185 3.81 3.56 8.24
N PRO A 186 4.01 4.58 7.38
CA PRO A 186 4.85 5.74 7.68
C PRO A 186 4.36 6.56 8.88
N GLU A 187 3.08 6.43 9.26
CA GLU A 187 2.55 7.05 10.48
C GLU A 187 3.11 6.44 11.76
N SER A 188 3.35 5.13 11.81
CA SER A 188 3.73 4.40 13.03
C SER A 188 5.18 3.91 13.02
N GLU A 189 5.76 3.68 11.84
CA GLU A 189 7.12 3.18 11.68
C GLU A 189 8.06 4.26 11.14
N GLU A 190 9.12 4.57 11.89
CA GLU A 190 10.07 5.64 11.52
C GLU A 190 10.81 5.33 10.21
N GLU A 191 11.19 4.05 10.00
CA GLU A 191 11.85 3.63 8.76
C GLU A 191 10.93 3.86 7.55
N ASP A 192 9.63 3.55 7.66
CA ASP A 192 8.66 3.77 6.59
C ASP A 192 8.44 5.26 6.31
N PHE A 193 8.42 6.11 7.34
CA PHE A 193 8.41 7.57 7.18
C PHE A 193 9.62 8.06 6.40
N TRP A 194 10.83 7.64 6.78
CA TRP A 194 12.04 8.04 6.06
C TRP A 194 12.05 7.54 4.63
N ILE A 195 11.51 6.34 4.37
CA ILE A 195 11.32 5.84 3.00
C ILE A 195 10.39 6.80 2.23
N GLU A 196 9.29 7.26 2.81
CA GLU A 196 8.33 8.14 2.14
C GLU A 196 8.96 9.50 1.81
N ASP A 197 9.67 10.09 2.78
CA ASP A 197 10.44 11.32 2.59
C ASP A 197 11.46 11.19 1.46
N ILE A 198 12.20 10.08 1.41
CA ILE A 198 13.16 9.80 0.33
C ILE A 198 12.47 9.71 -1.03
N LEU A 199 11.33 9.01 -1.11
CA LEU A 199 10.59 8.84 -2.36
C LEU A 199 10.09 10.17 -2.89
N LEU A 200 9.39 10.95 -2.07
CA LEU A 200 8.81 12.22 -2.49
C LEU A 200 9.89 13.21 -2.92
N ARG A 201 11.03 13.27 -2.21
CA ARG A 201 12.19 14.05 -2.64
C ARG A 201 12.73 13.57 -3.98
N ALA A 202 12.93 12.26 -4.14
CA ALA A 202 13.45 11.69 -5.38
C ALA A 202 12.50 11.93 -6.57
N PHE A 203 11.18 11.90 -6.36
CA PHE A 203 10.18 12.26 -7.38
C PHE A 203 10.26 13.74 -7.71
N SER A 204 10.30 14.62 -6.71
CA SER A 204 10.41 16.08 -6.93
C SER A 204 11.67 16.49 -7.69
N GLN A 205 12.75 15.72 -7.53
CA GLN A 205 14.04 15.93 -8.21
C GLN A 205 14.12 15.23 -9.58
N GLY A 206 13.10 14.46 -9.97
CA GLY A 206 13.10 13.66 -11.20
C GLY A 206 14.12 12.50 -11.19
N GLU A 207 14.62 12.10 -10.02
CA GLU A 207 15.57 10.99 -9.88
C GLU A 207 14.88 9.62 -9.99
N LEU A 208 13.59 9.56 -9.67
CA LEU A 208 12.74 8.38 -9.79
C LEU A 208 11.46 8.74 -10.55
N GLU A 209 10.96 7.78 -11.33
CA GLU A 209 9.65 7.90 -11.97
C GLU A 209 8.55 7.83 -10.90
N MET A 210 7.70 8.85 -10.83
CA MET A 210 6.63 8.91 -9.84
C MET A 210 5.61 7.79 -10.06
N GLN A 211 5.20 7.16 -8.98
CA GLN A 211 4.03 6.28 -8.94
C GLN A 211 3.23 6.57 -7.65
N PRO A 212 1.94 6.91 -7.76
CA PRO A 212 1.12 7.22 -6.61
C PRO A 212 0.95 5.98 -5.72
N PRO A 213 0.99 6.14 -4.38
CA PRO A 213 0.73 5.02 -3.48
C PRO A 213 -0.72 4.53 -3.63
N ALA A 214 -0.94 3.22 -3.48
CA ALA A 214 -2.27 2.64 -3.42
C ALA A 214 -2.99 2.92 -2.08
N ILE A 215 -2.24 3.37 -1.07
CA ILE A 215 -2.76 3.75 0.25
C ILE A 215 -2.72 5.26 0.42
N ALA A 216 -3.70 5.81 1.15
CA ALA A 216 -3.70 7.23 1.50
C ALA A 216 -2.57 7.54 2.49
N ILE A 217 -1.74 8.53 2.16
CA ILE A 217 -0.62 8.99 3.00
C ILE A 217 -0.72 10.50 3.13
N ASN A 218 -0.97 11.00 4.35
CA ASN A 218 -0.89 12.44 4.63
C ASN A 218 0.52 12.78 5.11
N TYR A 219 1.40 13.09 4.15
CA TYR A 219 2.82 13.34 4.44
C TYR A 219 3.03 14.51 5.42
N GLU A 220 2.31 15.62 5.26
CA GLU A 220 2.45 16.80 6.15
C GLU A 220 2.16 16.46 7.61
N ALA A 221 1.07 15.72 7.86
CA ALA A 221 0.69 15.30 9.20
C ALA A 221 1.74 14.36 9.82
N ILE A 222 2.25 13.43 9.02
CA ILE A 222 3.28 12.47 9.42
C ILE A 222 4.59 13.19 9.72
N GLU A 223 5.02 14.11 8.86
CA GLU A 223 6.25 14.87 9.02
C GLU A 223 6.21 15.69 10.32
N LYS A 224 5.10 16.38 10.60
CA LYS A 224 4.90 17.13 11.84
C LYS A 224 5.01 16.23 13.08
N LYS A 225 4.46 15.03 13.03
CA LYS A 225 4.55 14.03 14.11
C LYS A 225 5.99 13.60 14.37
N TRP A 226 6.74 13.25 13.32
CA TRP A 226 8.13 12.77 13.50
C TRP A 226 9.10 13.89 13.88
N ARG A 227 8.87 15.13 13.41
CA ARG A 227 9.67 16.31 13.80
C ARG A 227 9.49 16.71 15.26
N THR A 228 8.31 16.50 15.84
CA THR A 228 8.02 16.86 17.24
C THR A 228 8.41 15.77 18.25
N LYS A 229 8.73 14.55 17.78
CA LYS A 229 9.13 13.45 18.67
C LYS A 229 10.52 13.75 19.27
N PRO A 230 10.68 13.73 20.62
CA PRO A 230 11.98 13.93 21.26
C PRO A 230 12.94 12.77 20.98
N ALA A 231 14.25 13.02 21.09
CA ALA A 231 15.32 12.11 20.65
C ALA A 231 15.39 10.76 21.39
N ASN A 232 14.76 10.63 22.56
CA ASN A 232 14.88 9.47 23.44
C ASN A 232 13.48 8.89 23.74
N GLN A 233 13.01 7.96 22.91
CA GLN A 233 11.93 7.01 23.22
C GLN A 233 12.03 5.82 22.27
#